data_AF-A0A1F7QLH9-F1
#
_entry.id   AF-A0A1F7QLH9-F1
#
_cell.length_a   1.000
_cell.length_b   1.000
_cell.length_c   1.000
_cell.angle_alpha   90.00
_cell.angle_beta   90.00
_cell.angle_gamma   90.00
#
_symmetry.space_group_name_H-M   'P 1'
#
loop_
_entity.id
_entity.type
_entity.pdbx_description
1 polymer ?
#
loop_
_entity_poly.entity_id
_entity_poly.type
_entity_poly.pdbx_seq_one_letter_code
_entity_poly.pdbx_strand_id
1 'polypeptide(L)'
;MLSAYVESLKLRIGIFIGMAAVLGYLATLRRAPSPGELALLFVTVVAAASGAGALNHYLDRDLDRLMRRTRHRPLASGRIAHPWHVVALGVALIVMAVAVALWALHPLVALHVFLGAFTYVVVYTVWLKRRTWLNVVIGGLAGSFAVLGGGSLARPELCLPPVIFATVLFFWSPTHFWSLGIAYKDEYAGARIPMLPAVAGEARAARSILVNTVGLVVTALLPVSLGLLGLTYAAAVALGSVYLVARNLQLVARPAERRLALHSFHASNLWLLLVFLGVVADVLGGGR
;
A
#
# COMPACT_ATOMS: atom_id res chain seq x y z
N MET A 1 16.47 -18.39 14.43
CA MET A 1 15.65 -19.01 13.36
C MET A 1 14.30 -18.32 13.18
N LEU A 2 13.43 -18.28 14.21
CA LEU A 2 12.07 -17.73 14.10
C LEU A 2 12.02 -16.25 13.62
N SER A 3 12.92 -15.41 14.12
CA SER A 3 13.03 -13.99 13.73
C SER A 3 13.21 -13.80 12.22
N ALA A 4 13.94 -14.70 11.55
CA ALA A 4 14.16 -14.65 10.11
C ALA A 4 12.86 -14.94 9.32
N TYR A 5 12.02 -15.85 9.82
CA TYR A 5 10.71 -16.11 9.22
C TYR A 5 9.74 -14.95 9.46
N VAL A 6 9.71 -14.38 10.65
CA VAL A 6 8.88 -13.20 10.96
C VAL A 6 9.28 -11.99 10.10
N GLU A 7 10.58 -11.75 9.93
CA GLU A 7 11.09 -10.72 9.03
C GLU A 7 10.64 -10.98 7.58
N SER A 8 10.56 -12.24 7.16
CA SER A 8 10.10 -12.62 5.82
C SER A 8 8.63 -12.23 5.55
N LEU A 9 7.79 -12.19 6.58
CA LEU A 9 6.36 -11.86 6.50
C LEU A 9 6.07 -10.37 6.28
N LYS A 10 7.08 -9.49 6.40
CA LYS A 10 6.92 -8.04 6.25
C LYS A 10 5.73 -7.48 7.05
N LEU A 11 5.58 -7.90 8.32
CA LEU A 11 4.42 -7.59 9.16
C LEU A 11 4.04 -6.10 9.19
N ARG A 12 5.01 -5.18 9.13
CA ARG A 12 4.73 -3.73 9.10
C ARG A 12 3.91 -3.33 7.87
N ILE A 13 4.17 -3.94 6.72
CA ILE A 13 3.40 -3.73 5.48
C ILE A 13 2.05 -4.42 5.61
N GLY A 14 2.02 -5.65 6.14
CA GLY A 14 0.78 -6.38 6.40
C GLY A 14 -0.20 -5.58 7.26
N ILE A 15 0.27 -5.04 8.39
CA ILE A 15 -0.50 -4.15 9.28
C ILE A 15 -1.05 -2.95 8.52
N PHE A 16 -0.21 -2.27 7.72
CA PHE A 16 -0.64 -1.13 6.94
C PHE A 16 -1.76 -1.48 5.93
N ILE A 17 -1.66 -2.63 5.25
CA ILE A 17 -2.72 -3.11 4.35
C ILE A 17 -3.98 -3.51 5.13
N GLY A 18 -3.83 -4.07 6.34
CA GLY A 18 -4.93 -4.30 7.27
C GLY A 18 -5.66 -3.00 7.65
N MET A 19 -4.91 -1.93 7.95
CA MET A 19 -5.50 -0.60 8.21
C MET A 19 -6.23 -0.04 6.99
N ALA A 20 -5.74 -0.30 5.77
CA ALA A 20 -6.42 0.09 4.54
C ALA A 20 -7.77 -0.65 4.37
N ALA A 21 -7.86 -1.92 4.77
CA ALA A 21 -9.15 -2.62 4.81
C ALA A 21 -10.10 -2.02 5.86
N VAL A 22 -9.58 -1.72 7.06
CA VAL A 22 -10.37 -1.05 8.10
C VAL A 22 -10.88 0.32 7.63
N LEU A 23 -10.06 1.08 6.89
CA LEU A 23 -10.47 2.35 6.27
C LEU A 23 -11.68 2.16 5.36
N GLY A 24 -11.62 1.18 4.46
CA GLY A 24 -12.73 0.90 3.53
C GLY A 24 -14.00 0.48 4.26
N TYR A 25 -13.86 -0.31 5.34
CA TYR A 25 -14.97 -0.72 6.19
C TYR A 25 -15.63 0.49 6.87
N LEU A 26 -14.85 1.31 7.61
CA LEU A 26 -15.36 2.47 8.34
C LEU A 26 -15.94 3.55 7.42
N ALA A 27 -15.30 3.81 6.28
CA ALA A 27 -15.80 4.77 5.29
C ALA A 27 -17.18 4.37 4.72
N THR A 28 -17.52 3.08 4.74
CA THR A 28 -18.75 2.55 4.14
C THR A 28 -19.85 2.31 5.17
N LEU A 29 -19.47 1.92 6.38
CA LEU A 29 -20.36 1.46 7.44
C LEU A 29 -21.26 2.59 7.95
N ARG A 30 -22.57 2.32 8.07
CA ARG A 30 -23.58 3.29 8.57
C ARG A 30 -24.07 3.00 9.99
N ARG A 31 -23.54 1.95 10.62
CA ARG A 31 -23.84 1.51 11.99
C ARG A 31 -22.59 1.55 12.84
N ALA A 32 -22.73 1.35 14.15
CA ALA A 32 -21.59 1.15 15.03
C ALA A 32 -20.75 -0.05 14.55
N PRO A 33 -19.41 0.08 14.47
CA PRO A 33 -18.54 -1.02 14.06
C PRO A 33 -18.53 -2.13 15.11
N SER A 34 -18.75 -3.38 14.68
CA SER A 34 -18.52 -4.54 15.54
C SER A 34 -17.01 -4.74 15.74
N PRO A 35 -16.51 -4.78 16.99
CA PRO A 35 -15.11 -5.06 17.26
C PRO A 35 -14.66 -6.43 16.68
N GLY A 36 -15.56 -7.42 16.69
CA GLY A 36 -15.29 -8.76 16.16
C GLY A 36 -15.12 -8.78 14.65
N GLU A 37 -16.02 -8.12 13.91
CA GLU A 37 -15.92 -8.00 12.44
C GLU A 37 -14.65 -7.26 12.03
N LEU A 38 -14.33 -6.16 12.72
CA LEU A 38 -13.14 -5.35 12.45
C LEU A 38 -11.85 -6.12 12.73
N ALA A 39 -11.77 -6.80 13.90
CA ALA A 39 -10.62 -7.61 14.25
C ALA A 39 -10.41 -8.77 13.27
N LEU A 40 -11.49 -9.47 12.90
CA LEU A 40 -11.43 -10.58 11.95
C LEU A 40 -11.01 -10.11 10.56
N LEU A 41 -11.59 -9.01 10.05
CA LEU A 41 -11.19 -8.39 8.79
C LEU A 41 -9.69 -8.02 8.81
N PHE A 42 -9.26 -7.32 9.87
CA PHE A 42 -7.89 -6.87 10.02
C PHE A 42 -6.90 -8.03 10.01
N VAL A 43 -7.10 -9.05 10.86
CA VAL A 43 -6.21 -10.22 10.94
C VAL A 43 -6.20 -10.99 9.63
N THR A 44 -7.36 -11.17 8.99
CA THR A 44 -7.48 -11.86 7.70
C THR A 44 -6.66 -11.17 6.61
N VAL A 45 -6.80 -9.85 6.48
CA VAL A 45 -6.08 -9.06 5.48
C VAL A 45 -4.59 -9.00 5.79
N VAL A 46 -4.20 -8.85 7.06
CA VAL A 46 -2.79 -8.89 7.50
C VAL A 46 -2.17 -10.24 7.14
N ALA A 47 -2.85 -11.36 7.40
CA ALA A 47 -2.36 -12.69 7.07
C ALA A 47 -2.12 -12.86 5.56
N ALA A 48 -3.09 -12.46 4.72
CA ALA A 48 -2.94 -12.51 3.26
C ALA A 48 -1.79 -11.62 2.76
N ALA A 49 -1.72 -10.37 3.23
CA ALA A 49 -0.69 -9.42 2.85
C ALA A 49 0.71 -9.88 3.30
N SER A 50 0.82 -10.47 4.49
CA SER A 50 2.07 -11.05 4.99
C SER A 50 2.48 -12.31 4.26
N GLY A 51 1.53 -13.17 3.89
CA GLY A 51 1.81 -14.32 3.03
C GLY A 51 2.34 -13.89 1.66
N ALA A 52 1.70 -12.89 1.05
CA ALA A 52 2.14 -12.28 -0.20
C ALA A 52 3.51 -11.57 -0.05
N GLY A 53 3.77 -10.96 1.11
CA GLY A 53 5.07 -10.40 1.49
C GLY A 53 6.18 -11.45 1.57
N ALA A 54 5.88 -12.64 2.10
CA ALA A 54 6.80 -13.77 2.16
C ALA A 54 7.14 -14.29 0.77
N LEU A 55 6.12 -14.46 -0.10
CA LEU A 55 6.32 -14.86 -1.49
C LEU A 55 7.14 -13.82 -2.25
N ASN A 56 6.84 -12.53 -2.06
CA ASN A 56 7.63 -11.46 -2.65
C ASN A 56 9.10 -11.51 -2.19
N HIS A 57 9.37 -11.72 -0.90
CA HIS A 57 10.74 -11.91 -0.41
C HIS A 57 11.45 -13.09 -1.07
N TYR A 58 10.75 -14.21 -1.27
CA TYR A 58 11.32 -15.39 -1.92
C TYR A 58 11.64 -15.11 -3.39
N LEU A 59 10.73 -14.47 -4.12
CA LEU A 59 10.84 -14.16 -5.55
C LEU A 59 11.87 -13.06 -5.86
N ASP A 60 12.10 -12.16 -4.91
CA ASP A 60 13.05 -11.04 -5.03
C ASP A 60 14.44 -11.34 -4.46
N ARG A 61 14.69 -12.56 -3.97
CA ARG A 61 15.93 -12.89 -3.25
C ARG A 61 17.23 -12.63 -4.03
N ASP A 62 17.17 -12.75 -5.36
CA ASP A 62 18.28 -12.47 -6.27
C ASP A 62 18.51 -10.96 -6.43
N LEU A 63 17.43 -10.18 -6.59
CA LEU A 63 17.48 -8.72 -6.66
C LEU A 63 17.92 -8.11 -5.33
N ASP A 64 17.38 -8.62 -4.23
CA ASP A 64 17.63 -8.11 -2.89
C ASP A 64 19.12 -8.21 -2.52
N ARG A 65 19.86 -9.20 -3.06
CA ARG A 65 21.31 -9.37 -2.86
C ARG A 65 22.14 -8.24 -3.49
N LEU A 66 21.63 -7.60 -4.54
CA LEU A 66 22.32 -6.57 -5.30
C LEU A 66 22.16 -5.17 -4.68
N MET A 67 21.24 -5.00 -3.71
CA MET A 67 20.90 -3.71 -3.12
C MET A 67 21.39 -3.64 -1.68
N ARG A 68 22.14 -2.59 -1.34
CA ARG A 68 22.69 -2.33 0.01
C ARG A 68 21.61 -2.39 1.09
N ARG A 69 20.43 -1.83 0.80
CA ARG A 69 19.32 -1.78 1.75
C ARG A 69 18.75 -3.16 2.09
N THR A 70 18.78 -4.10 1.15
CA THR A 70 18.01 -5.36 1.26
C THR A 70 18.86 -6.61 1.26
N ARG A 71 20.18 -6.51 1.01
CA ARG A 71 21.11 -7.65 0.98
C ARG A 71 21.16 -8.45 2.30
N HIS A 72 20.79 -7.82 3.41
CA HIS A 72 20.74 -8.44 4.72
C HIS A 72 19.42 -9.18 5.01
N ARG A 73 18.42 -9.09 4.13
CA ARG A 73 17.14 -9.81 4.30
C ARG A 73 17.36 -11.32 4.41
N PRO A 74 16.48 -12.06 5.11
CA PRO A 74 16.72 -13.46 5.47
C PRO A 74 17.05 -14.38 4.29
N LEU A 75 16.30 -14.25 3.19
CA LEU A 75 16.47 -15.07 1.99
C LEU A 75 17.63 -14.61 1.10
N ALA A 76 17.90 -13.30 1.05
CA ALA A 76 19.02 -12.74 0.31
C ALA A 76 20.36 -13.14 0.96
N SER A 77 20.45 -13.03 2.29
CA SER A 77 21.64 -13.32 3.10
C SER A 77 21.86 -14.79 3.43
N GLY A 78 20.92 -15.68 3.07
CA GLY A 78 21.05 -17.12 3.35
C GLY A 78 20.77 -17.52 4.81
N ARG A 79 20.21 -16.63 5.64
CA ARG A 79 19.83 -16.94 7.05
C ARG A 79 18.72 -18.01 7.17
N ILE A 80 18.03 -18.33 6.08
CA ILE A 80 17.04 -19.41 6.00
C ILE A 80 17.63 -20.52 5.12
N ALA A 81 18.00 -21.64 5.73
CA ALA A 81 18.63 -22.79 5.06
C ALA A 81 17.74 -23.42 3.98
N HIS A 82 16.42 -23.43 4.20
CA HIS A 82 15.43 -23.97 3.28
C HIS A 82 14.44 -22.88 2.83
N PRO A 83 14.80 -22.10 1.79
CA PRO A 83 13.96 -21.01 1.27
C PRO A 83 12.51 -21.41 0.91
N TRP A 84 12.28 -22.67 0.54
CA TRP A 84 10.96 -23.19 0.20
C TRP A 84 9.98 -23.14 1.38
N HIS A 85 10.46 -23.19 2.64
CA HIS A 85 9.61 -23.03 3.82
C HIS A 85 8.87 -21.68 3.81
N VAL A 86 9.50 -20.62 3.31
CA VAL A 86 8.88 -19.29 3.20
C VAL A 86 7.79 -19.29 2.12
N VAL A 87 7.96 -20.09 1.06
CA VAL A 87 6.93 -20.27 0.04
C VAL A 87 5.72 -20.99 0.61
N ALA A 88 5.94 -22.13 1.28
CA ALA A 88 4.88 -22.91 1.92
C ALA A 88 4.12 -22.05 2.94
N LEU A 89 4.83 -21.31 3.79
CA LEU A 89 4.24 -20.37 4.76
C LEU A 89 3.42 -19.29 4.05
N GLY A 90 3.96 -18.68 3.00
CA GLY A 90 3.30 -17.61 2.26
C GLY A 90 2.01 -18.06 1.58
N VAL A 91 2.05 -19.22 0.90
CA VAL A 91 0.87 -19.84 0.28
C VAL A 91 -0.17 -20.22 1.33
N ALA A 92 0.26 -20.88 2.42
CA ALA A 92 -0.65 -21.28 3.49
C ALA A 92 -1.38 -20.08 4.11
N LEU A 93 -0.67 -18.98 4.39
CA LEU A 93 -1.29 -17.76 4.92
C LEU A 93 -2.32 -17.15 3.96
N ILE A 94 -2.03 -17.09 2.67
CA ILE A 94 -2.97 -16.57 1.66
C ILE A 94 -4.20 -17.48 1.56
N VAL A 95 -3.99 -18.80 1.44
CA VAL A 95 -5.09 -19.77 1.31
C VAL A 95 -5.98 -19.74 2.56
N MET A 96 -5.38 -19.74 3.75
CA MET A 96 -6.14 -19.64 4.99
C MET A 96 -6.89 -18.31 5.10
N ALA A 97 -6.27 -17.19 4.74
CA ALA A 97 -6.95 -15.90 4.79
C ALA A 97 -8.14 -15.82 3.81
N VAL A 98 -7.98 -16.34 2.58
CA VAL A 98 -9.09 -16.41 1.62
C VAL A 98 -10.19 -17.34 2.11
N ALA A 99 -9.83 -18.51 2.68
CA ALA A 99 -10.81 -19.42 3.27
C ALA A 99 -11.56 -18.75 4.43
N VAL A 100 -10.86 -18.15 5.39
CA VAL A 100 -11.49 -17.42 6.52
C VAL A 100 -12.41 -16.32 6.01
N ALA A 101 -12.00 -15.56 4.99
CA ALA A 101 -12.85 -14.53 4.39
C ALA A 101 -14.12 -15.12 3.73
N LEU A 102 -14.03 -16.28 3.08
CA LEU A 102 -15.17 -16.98 2.47
C LEU A 102 -16.16 -17.47 3.54
N TRP A 103 -15.64 -18.09 4.59
CA TRP A 103 -16.45 -18.77 5.61
C TRP A 103 -17.02 -17.83 6.67
N ALA A 104 -16.27 -16.80 7.07
CA ALA A 104 -16.58 -16.01 8.26
C ALA A 104 -16.78 -14.51 7.98
N LEU A 105 -16.54 -14.04 6.76
CA LEU A 105 -16.77 -12.63 6.38
C LEU A 105 -17.81 -12.54 5.24
N HIS A 106 -17.36 -12.59 3.99
CA HIS A 106 -18.24 -12.51 2.81
C HIS A 106 -17.49 -12.95 1.54
N PRO A 107 -18.14 -13.58 0.55
CA PRO A 107 -17.49 -14.00 -0.70
C PRO A 107 -16.76 -12.89 -1.45
N LEU A 108 -17.33 -11.68 -1.49
CA LEU A 108 -16.66 -10.53 -2.09
C LEU A 108 -15.40 -10.12 -1.30
N VAL A 109 -15.39 -10.22 0.03
CA VAL A 109 -14.19 -9.94 0.83
C VAL A 109 -13.09 -10.91 0.45
N ALA A 110 -13.43 -12.20 0.33
CA ALA A 110 -12.47 -13.22 -0.10
C ALA A 110 -11.92 -12.97 -1.50
N LEU A 111 -12.77 -12.58 -2.46
CA LEU A 111 -12.34 -12.20 -3.80
C LEU A 111 -11.35 -11.04 -3.74
N HIS A 112 -11.63 -9.98 -2.99
CA HIS A 112 -10.73 -8.84 -2.86
C HIS A 112 -9.42 -9.19 -2.16
N VAL A 113 -9.45 -10.02 -1.11
CA VAL A 113 -8.24 -10.53 -0.44
C VAL A 113 -7.38 -11.33 -1.41
N PHE A 114 -7.99 -12.22 -2.20
CA PHE A 114 -7.31 -12.97 -3.25
C PHE A 114 -6.71 -12.05 -4.31
N LEU A 115 -7.49 -11.10 -4.85
CA LEU A 115 -7.04 -10.17 -5.88
C LEU A 115 -5.89 -9.29 -5.39
N GLY A 116 -5.91 -8.84 -4.13
CA GLY A 116 -4.79 -8.12 -3.52
C GLY A 116 -3.50 -8.95 -3.50
N ALA A 117 -3.58 -10.18 -2.99
CA ALA A 117 -2.44 -11.10 -2.95
C ALA A 117 -1.94 -11.47 -4.36
N PHE A 118 -2.85 -11.81 -5.27
CA PHE A 118 -2.55 -12.15 -6.66
C PHE A 118 -1.89 -10.97 -7.38
N THR A 119 -2.41 -9.76 -7.23
CA THR A 119 -1.86 -8.56 -7.85
C THR A 119 -0.46 -8.27 -7.33
N TYR A 120 -0.22 -8.42 -6.02
CA TYR A 120 1.11 -8.17 -5.47
C TYR A 120 2.14 -9.22 -5.89
N VAL A 121 1.77 -10.50 -5.86
CA VAL A 121 2.70 -11.60 -6.15
C VAL A 121 2.88 -11.79 -7.66
N VAL A 122 1.79 -11.97 -8.39
CA VAL A 122 1.85 -12.34 -9.81
C VAL A 122 2.05 -11.10 -10.68
N VAL A 123 1.14 -10.12 -10.58
CA VAL A 123 1.13 -8.96 -11.47
C VAL A 123 2.34 -8.06 -11.17
N TYR A 124 2.55 -7.66 -9.92
CA TYR A 124 3.66 -6.80 -9.54
C TYR A 124 4.98 -7.57 -9.52
N THR A 125 5.15 -8.55 -8.62
CA THR A 125 6.47 -9.13 -8.33
C THR A 125 7.04 -9.94 -9.50
N VAL A 126 6.26 -10.88 -10.05
CA VAL A 126 6.72 -11.75 -11.13
C VAL A 126 6.73 -11.03 -12.47
N TRP A 127 5.63 -10.34 -12.81
CA TRP A 127 5.45 -9.82 -14.16
C TRP A 127 6.05 -8.42 -14.36
N LEU A 128 5.54 -7.40 -13.65
CA LEU A 128 5.84 -6.01 -14.01
C LEU A 128 7.15 -5.49 -13.42
N LYS A 129 7.50 -5.88 -12.20
CA LYS A 129 8.62 -5.31 -11.43
C LYS A 129 9.93 -5.28 -12.22
N ARG A 130 10.23 -6.35 -12.96
CA ARG A 130 11.46 -6.50 -13.76
C ARG A 130 11.35 -5.97 -15.19
N ARG A 131 10.15 -5.59 -15.66
CA ARG A 131 9.87 -5.35 -17.08
C ARG A 131 9.49 -3.91 -17.42
N THR A 132 8.90 -3.15 -16.51
CA THR A 132 8.38 -1.81 -16.82
C THR A 132 8.43 -0.86 -15.64
N TRP A 133 8.56 0.44 -15.93
CA TRP A 133 8.46 1.53 -14.96
C TRP A 133 7.03 1.74 -14.43
N LEU A 134 6.04 1.17 -15.10
CA LEU A 134 4.65 1.11 -14.63
C LEU A 134 4.44 0.11 -13.48
N ASN A 135 5.50 -0.58 -13.05
CA ASN A 135 5.46 -1.59 -12.01
C ASN A 135 4.71 -1.14 -10.74
N VAL A 136 5.08 -0.01 -10.16
CA VAL A 136 4.49 0.52 -8.92
C VAL A 136 3.16 1.23 -9.15
N VAL A 137 2.84 1.59 -10.40
CA VAL A 137 1.53 2.15 -10.76
C VAL A 137 0.49 1.03 -10.75
N ILE A 138 0.67 0.02 -11.58
CA ILE A 138 -0.27 -1.10 -11.68
C ILE A 138 -0.19 -1.97 -10.41
N GLY A 139 1.01 -2.20 -9.88
CA GLY A 139 1.21 -2.95 -8.64
C GLY A 139 0.59 -2.28 -7.41
N GLY A 140 0.38 -0.96 -7.45
CA GLY A 140 -0.31 -0.21 -6.40
C GLY A 140 -1.76 -0.67 -6.18
N LEU A 141 -2.39 -1.31 -7.18
CA LEU A 141 -3.74 -1.86 -7.07
C LEU A 141 -3.87 -2.93 -5.98
N ALA A 142 -2.78 -3.60 -5.60
CA ALA A 142 -2.81 -4.62 -4.55
C ALA A 142 -3.38 -4.08 -3.22
N GLY A 143 -2.99 -2.87 -2.83
CA GLY A 143 -3.53 -2.22 -1.64
C GLY A 143 -4.97 -1.77 -1.81
N SER A 144 -5.34 -1.30 -3.01
CA SER A 144 -6.70 -0.86 -3.33
C SER A 144 -7.73 -1.96 -3.12
N PHE A 145 -7.40 -3.21 -3.43
CA PHE A 145 -8.27 -4.35 -3.15
C PHE A 145 -8.54 -4.54 -1.65
N ALA A 146 -7.60 -4.24 -0.76
CA ALA A 146 -7.86 -4.33 0.68
C ALA A 146 -8.94 -3.33 1.12
N VAL A 147 -8.90 -2.09 0.61
CA VAL A 147 -9.92 -1.06 0.86
C VAL A 147 -11.29 -1.53 0.36
N LEU A 148 -11.35 -2.05 -0.87
CA LEU A 148 -12.59 -2.57 -1.46
C LEU A 148 -13.13 -3.79 -0.68
N GLY A 149 -12.23 -4.66 -0.18
CA GLY A 149 -12.59 -5.78 0.68
C GLY A 149 -13.25 -5.32 1.97
N GLY A 150 -12.67 -4.32 2.65
CA GLY A 150 -13.30 -3.71 3.82
C GLY A 150 -14.65 -3.08 3.53
N GLY A 151 -14.77 -2.34 2.42
CA GLY A 151 -16.04 -1.78 1.96
C GLY A 151 -17.11 -2.85 1.70
N SER A 152 -16.71 -3.96 1.05
CA SER A 152 -17.59 -5.09 0.74
C SER A 152 -18.11 -5.82 1.99
N LEU A 153 -17.34 -5.81 3.08
CA LEU A 153 -17.81 -6.34 4.38
C LEU A 153 -18.89 -5.45 4.99
N ALA A 154 -18.73 -4.12 4.90
CA ALA A 154 -19.72 -3.18 5.42
C ALA A 154 -21.00 -3.16 4.58
N ARG A 155 -20.85 -3.17 3.24
CA ARG A 155 -21.94 -3.27 2.26
C ARG A 155 -21.45 -4.05 1.04
N PRO A 156 -22.05 -5.23 0.74
CA PRO A 156 -21.67 -6.07 -0.40
C PRO A 156 -21.86 -5.43 -1.78
N GLU A 157 -22.65 -4.38 -1.91
CA GLU A 157 -22.83 -3.64 -3.16
C GLU A 157 -21.66 -2.69 -3.43
N LEU A 158 -21.39 -2.39 -4.71
CA LEU A 158 -20.35 -1.43 -5.08
C LEU A 158 -20.73 -0.03 -4.56
N CYS A 159 -20.12 0.35 -3.45
CA CYS A 159 -20.34 1.64 -2.81
C CYS A 159 -19.29 2.66 -3.24
N LEU A 160 -19.69 3.92 -3.33
CA LEU A 160 -18.79 5.00 -3.75
C LEU A 160 -17.62 5.29 -2.76
N PRO A 161 -17.81 5.33 -1.42
CA PRO A 161 -16.71 5.60 -0.49
C PRO A 161 -15.50 4.65 -0.62
N PRO A 162 -15.65 3.31 -0.62
CA PRO A 162 -14.50 2.41 -0.73
C PRO A 162 -13.84 2.49 -2.11
N VAL A 163 -14.59 2.79 -3.18
CA VAL A 163 -14.02 3.03 -4.53
C VAL A 163 -13.16 4.30 -4.53
N ILE A 164 -13.62 5.38 -3.89
CA ILE A 164 -12.83 6.61 -3.76
C ILE A 164 -11.53 6.33 -2.99
N PHE A 165 -11.61 5.68 -1.82
CA PHE A 165 -10.42 5.39 -1.01
C PHE A 165 -9.48 4.36 -1.65
N ALA A 166 -10.01 3.41 -2.42
CA ALA A 166 -9.20 2.51 -3.24
C ALA A 166 -8.44 3.28 -4.33
N THR A 167 -9.07 4.28 -4.93
CA THR A 167 -8.46 5.18 -5.93
C THR A 167 -7.42 6.10 -5.27
N VAL A 168 -7.68 6.59 -4.05
CA VAL A 168 -6.70 7.33 -3.24
C VAL A 168 -5.45 6.48 -3.02
N LEU A 169 -5.59 5.22 -2.62
CA LEU A 169 -4.43 4.35 -2.37
C LEU A 169 -3.68 3.99 -3.66
N PHE A 170 -4.40 3.86 -4.77
CA PHE A 170 -3.83 3.69 -6.10
C PHE A 170 -2.96 4.90 -6.49
N PHE A 171 -3.50 6.13 -6.41
CA PHE A 171 -2.73 7.34 -6.69
C PHE A 171 -1.64 7.60 -5.65
N TRP A 172 -1.80 7.16 -4.41
CA TRP A 172 -0.76 7.32 -3.40
C TRP A 172 0.50 6.53 -3.77
N SER A 173 0.34 5.35 -4.39
CA SER A 173 1.43 4.41 -4.69
C SER A 173 2.54 5.02 -5.57
N PRO A 174 2.27 5.64 -6.74
CA PRO A 174 3.32 6.29 -7.53
C PRO A 174 4.03 7.43 -6.80
N THR A 175 3.29 8.32 -6.12
CA THR A 175 3.89 9.41 -5.32
C THR A 175 4.84 8.86 -4.28
N HIS A 176 4.43 7.81 -3.57
CA HIS A 176 5.21 7.17 -2.53
C HIS A 176 6.45 6.44 -3.08
N PHE A 177 6.25 5.52 -4.01
CA PHE A 177 7.31 4.62 -4.47
C PHE A 177 8.30 5.28 -5.41
N TRP A 178 7.90 6.25 -6.23
CA TRP A 178 8.86 6.98 -7.06
C TRP A 178 9.74 7.93 -6.23
N SER A 179 9.25 8.50 -5.14
CA SER A 179 10.11 9.23 -4.19
C SER A 179 11.19 8.32 -3.61
N LEU A 180 10.84 7.09 -3.22
CA LEU A 180 11.83 6.09 -2.80
C LEU A 180 12.75 5.69 -3.97
N GLY A 181 12.20 5.60 -5.18
CA GLY A 181 12.92 5.33 -6.41
C GLY A 181 14.04 6.33 -6.70
N ILE A 182 13.79 7.63 -6.45
CA ILE A 182 14.80 8.68 -6.59
C ILE A 182 15.90 8.47 -5.54
N ALA A 183 15.51 8.28 -4.28
CA ALA A 183 16.47 8.15 -3.17
C ALA A 183 17.43 6.94 -3.27
N TYR A 184 17.03 5.91 -4.03
CA TYR A 184 17.77 4.66 -4.22
C TYR A 184 17.95 4.30 -5.70
N LYS A 185 17.97 5.31 -6.58
CA LYS A 185 18.03 5.15 -8.04
C LYS A 185 19.15 4.22 -8.47
N ASP A 186 20.36 4.44 -7.96
CA ASP A 186 21.54 3.66 -8.35
C ASP A 186 21.43 2.19 -7.93
N GLU A 187 20.83 1.91 -6.76
CA GLU A 187 20.58 0.53 -6.32
C GLU A 187 19.54 -0.16 -7.22
N TYR A 188 18.47 0.55 -7.63
CA TYR A 188 17.48 0.02 -8.56
C TYR A 188 18.07 -0.22 -9.95
N ALA A 189 18.89 0.71 -10.46
CA ALA A 189 19.58 0.59 -11.74
C ALA A 189 20.58 -0.57 -11.73
N GLY A 190 21.38 -0.70 -10.68
CA GLY A 190 22.32 -1.81 -10.49
C GLY A 190 21.64 -3.18 -10.39
N ALA A 191 20.44 -3.23 -9.80
CA ALA A 191 19.61 -4.44 -9.78
C ALA A 191 18.79 -4.66 -11.08
N ARG A 192 18.96 -3.81 -12.10
CA ARG A 192 18.21 -3.81 -13.37
C ARG A 192 16.69 -3.75 -13.18
N ILE A 193 16.24 -3.03 -12.15
CA ILE A 193 14.82 -2.74 -11.91
C ILE A 193 14.48 -1.42 -12.61
N PRO A 194 13.60 -1.42 -13.63
CA PRO A 194 13.31 -0.23 -14.43
C PRO A 194 12.38 0.76 -13.70
N MET A 195 12.76 1.25 -12.51
CA MET A 195 12.00 2.30 -11.81
C MET A 195 12.00 3.59 -12.64
N LEU A 196 10.92 4.38 -12.59
CA LEU A 196 10.81 5.63 -13.37
C LEU A 196 12.05 6.56 -13.27
N PRO A 197 12.63 6.81 -12.07
CA PRO A 197 13.85 7.64 -11.96
C PRO A 197 15.09 7.02 -12.62
N ALA A 198 15.17 5.69 -12.68
CA ALA A 198 16.26 4.96 -13.32
C ALA A 198 16.13 4.96 -14.86
N VAL A 199 14.90 4.95 -15.38
CA VAL A 199 14.62 4.92 -16.83
C VAL A 199 14.60 6.32 -17.43
N ALA A 200 13.97 7.28 -16.75
CA ALA A 200 13.64 8.59 -17.32
C ALA A 200 14.29 9.78 -16.58
N GLY A 201 15.13 9.49 -15.58
CA GLY A 201 15.83 10.50 -14.78
C GLY A 201 14.98 11.07 -13.63
N GLU A 202 15.67 11.67 -12.67
CA GLU A 202 15.07 12.15 -11.42
C GLU A 202 14.18 13.36 -11.64
N ALA A 203 14.56 14.27 -12.54
CA ALA A 203 13.77 15.47 -12.85
C ALA A 203 12.38 15.11 -13.40
N ARG A 204 12.30 14.15 -14.32
CA ARG A 204 11.02 13.66 -14.85
C ARG A 204 10.22 12.94 -13.78
N ALA A 205 10.87 12.08 -13.00
CA ALA A 205 10.19 11.38 -11.90
C ALA A 205 9.62 12.36 -10.84
N ALA A 206 10.37 13.40 -10.47
CA ALA A 206 9.91 14.41 -9.52
C ALA A 206 8.68 15.17 -10.05
N ARG A 207 8.67 15.54 -11.34
CA ARG A 207 7.49 16.16 -11.96
C ARG A 207 6.30 15.20 -12.00
N SER A 208 6.51 13.94 -12.35
CA SER A 208 5.47 12.91 -12.33
C SER A 208 4.90 12.68 -10.92
N ILE A 209 5.74 12.71 -9.88
CA ILE A 209 5.32 12.66 -8.48
C ILE A 209 4.41 13.83 -8.15
N LEU A 210 4.79 15.06 -8.53
CA LEU A 210 3.99 16.26 -8.25
C LEU A 210 2.63 16.20 -8.98
N VAL A 211 2.62 15.89 -10.28
CA VAL A 211 1.37 15.76 -11.06
C VAL A 211 0.45 14.69 -10.45
N ASN A 212 1.01 13.54 -10.10
CA ASN A 212 0.27 12.46 -9.46
C ASN A 212 -0.25 12.85 -8.07
N THR A 213 0.49 13.69 -7.33
CA THR A 213 0.06 14.24 -6.04
C THR A 213 -1.14 15.17 -6.19
N VAL A 214 -1.24 15.94 -7.28
CA VAL A 214 -2.44 16.76 -7.53
C VAL A 214 -3.67 15.86 -7.70
N GLY A 215 -3.57 14.80 -8.52
CA GLY A 215 -4.66 13.83 -8.67
C GLY A 215 -5.02 13.11 -7.36
N LEU A 216 -4.01 12.79 -6.55
CA LEU A 216 -4.20 12.23 -5.21
C LEU A 216 -5.00 13.17 -4.29
N VAL A 217 -4.65 14.46 -4.24
CA VAL A 217 -5.34 15.46 -3.41
C VAL A 217 -6.78 15.66 -3.88
N VAL A 218 -6.99 15.80 -5.19
CA VAL A 218 -8.34 15.93 -5.76
C VAL A 218 -9.21 14.73 -5.38
N THR A 219 -8.69 13.52 -5.56
CA THR A 219 -9.43 12.28 -5.23
C THR A 219 -9.73 12.20 -3.73
N ALA A 220 -8.79 12.62 -2.87
CA ALA A 220 -8.98 12.59 -1.42
C ALA A 220 -10.00 13.63 -0.91
N LEU A 221 -10.27 14.69 -1.66
CA LEU A 221 -11.29 15.69 -1.32
C LEU A 221 -12.70 15.33 -1.81
N LEU A 222 -12.83 14.35 -2.73
CA LEU A 222 -14.14 13.88 -3.22
C LEU A 222 -15.12 13.46 -2.11
N PRO A 223 -14.71 12.78 -1.02
CA PRO A 223 -15.64 12.47 0.06
C PRO A 223 -16.28 13.70 0.69
N VAL A 224 -15.56 14.82 0.74
CA VAL A 224 -16.08 16.10 1.27
C VAL A 224 -17.05 16.74 0.29
N SER A 225 -16.67 16.84 -0.99
CA SER A 225 -17.52 17.47 -2.01
C SER A 225 -18.82 16.73 -2.26
N LEU A 226 -18.83 15.42 -2.00
CA LEU A 226 -20.01 14.56 -2.11
C LEU A 226 -20.81 14.44 -0.81
N GLY A 227 -20.42 15.14 0.26
CA GLY A 227 -21.10 15.08 1.57
C GLY A 227 -21.00 13.71 2.25
N LEU A 228 -19.99 12.90 1.90
CA LEU A 228 -19.75 11.58 2.50
C LEU A 228 -18.98 11.67 3.83
N LEU A 229 -18.17 12.72 3.98
CA LEU A 229 -17.38 13.03 5.18
C LEU A 229 -17.38 14.54 5.44
N GLY A 230 -17.30 14.92 6.72
CA GLY A 230 -17.42 16.29 7.20
C GLY A 230 -16.11 17.08 7.26
N LEU A 231 -16.17 18.21 7.96
CA LEU A 231 -15.07 19.17 8.06
C LEU A 231 -13.85 18.62 8.80
N THR A 232 -14.03 17.64 9.70
CA THR A 232 -12.91 17.05 10.45
C THR A 232 -11.97 16.29 9.51
N TYR A 233 -12.54 15.49 8.61
CA TYR A 233 -11.80 14.84 7.53
C TYR A 233 -11.20 15.86 6.56
N ALA A 234 -11.97 16.88 6.16
CA ALA A 234 -11.50 17.92 5.25
C ALA A 234 -10.24 18.64 5.78
N ALA A 235 -10.22 19.00 7.07
CA ALA A 235 -9.09 19.66 7.71
C ALA A 235 -7.84 18.78 7.74
N ALA A 236 -8.00 17.49 8.09
CA ALA A 236 -6.89 16.52 8.12
C ALA A 236 -6.27 16.33 6.72
N VAL A 237 -7.11 16.16 5.69
CA VAL A 237 -6.66 16.02 4.30
C VAL A 237 -6.02 17.31 3.79
N ALA A 238 -6.60 18.47 4.06
CA ALA A 238 -6.05 19.76 3.61
C ALA A 238 -4.66 20.02 4.21
N LEU A 239 -4.50 19.86 5.53
CA LEU A 239 -3.22 20.05 6.21
C LEU A 239 -2.15 19.11 5.68
N GLY A 240 -2.49 17.81 5.57
CA GLY A 240 -1.59 16.82 4.99
C GLY A 240 -1.21 17.18 3.56
N SER A 241 -2.18 17.58 2.75
CA SER A 241 -1.98 17.87 1.32
C SER A 241 -1.08 19.07 1.09
N VAL A 242 -1.25 20.15 1.85
CA VAL A 242 -0.35 21.32 1.81
C VAL A 242 1.08 20.90 2.12
N TYR A 243 1.29 20.11 3.18
CA TYR A 243 2.60 19.62 3.54
C TYR A 243 3.23 18.73 2.45
N LEU A 244 2.47 17.76 1.93
CA LEU A 244 2.95 16.84 0.90
C LEU A 244 3.30 17.56 -0.42
N VAL A 245 2.43 18.48 -0.87
CA VAL A 245 2.66 19.28 -2.08
C VAL A 245 3.89 20.16 -1.91
N ALA A 246 4.07 20.80 -0.75
CA ALA A 246 5.26 21.59 -0.48
C ALA A 246 6.56 20.76 -0.55
N ARG A 247 6.56 19.53 -0.02
CA ARG A 247 7.71 18.62 -0.14
C ARG A 247 7.97 18.21 -1.59
N ASN A 248 6.93 17.92 -2.35
CA ASN A 248 7.08 17.53 -3.75
C ASN A 248 7.52 18.69 -4.64
N LEU A 249 7.13 19.93 -4.34
CA LEU A 249 7.67 21.13 -4.98
C LEU A 249 9.17 21.32 -4.70
N GLN A 250 9.59 21.13 -3.44
CA GLN A 250 11.02 21.15 -3.07
C GLN A 250 11.81 20.09 -3.84
N LEU A 251 11.26 18.88 -3.96
CA LEU A 251 11.87 17.80 -4.73
C LEU A 251 11.95 18.14 -6.23
N VAL A 252 10.92 18.75 -6.81
CA VAL A 252 10.97 19.20 -8.22
C VAL A 252 12.06 20.26 -8.45
N ALA A 253 12.26 21.17 -7.48
CA ALA A 253 13.31 22.17 -7.57
C ALA A 253 14.73 21.56 -7.49
N ARG A 254 14.91 20.47 -6.75
CA ARG A 254 16.19 19.77 -6.55
C ARG A 254 16.03 18.26 -6.65
N PRO A 255 15.81 17.72 -7.86
CA PRO A 255 15.35 16.34 -8.05
C PRO A 255 16.40 15.28 -7.71
N ALA A 256 17.69 15.60 -7.79
CA ALA A 256 18.79 14.69 -7.45
C ALA A 256 19.10 14.65 -5.94
N GLU A 257 18.43 15.49 -5.12
CA GLU A 257 18.73 15.55 -3.69
C GLU A 257 18.05 14.40 -2.94
N ARG A 258 18.82 13.34 -2.65
CA ARG A 258 18.36 12.14 -1.92
C ARG A 258 17.58 12.46 -0.64
N ARG A 259 17.98 13.49 0.10
CA ARG A 259 17.31 13.90 1.35
C ARG A 259 15.87 14.36 1.09
N LEU A 260 15.65 15.16 0.05
CA LEU A 260 14.30 15.64 -0.30
C LEU A 260 13.42 14.49 -0.79
N ALA A 261 13.98 13.55 -1.54
CA ALA A 261 13.26 12.35 -1.98
C ALA A 261 12.78 11.52 -0.78
N LEU A 262 13.62 11.35 0.26
CA LEU A 262 13.21 10.71 1.51
C LEU A 262 12.19 11.53 2.30
N HIS A 263 12.30 12.87 2.32
CA HIS A 263 11.28 13.73 2.94
C HIS A 263 9.92 13.56 2.25
N SER A 264 9.86 13.56 0.91
CA SER A 264 8.62 13.29 0.15
C SER A 264 8.06 11.90 0.44
N PHE A 265 8.93 10.88 0.51
CA PHE A 265 8.54 9.52 0.90
C PHE A 265 7.88 9.49 2.29
N HIS A 266 8.50 10.09 3.31
CA HIS A 266 7.94 10.13 4.66
C HIS A 266 6.69 11.02 4.74
N ALA A 267 6.66 12.15 4.03
CA ALA A 267 5.49 13.01 3.94
C ALA A 267 4.29 12.29 3.35
N SER A 268 4.49 11.43 2.34
CA SER A 268 3.40 10.63 1.76
C SER A 268 2.83 9.61 2.74
N ASN A 269 3.65 9.03 3.63
CA ASN A 269 3.17 8.15 4.70
C ASN A 269 2.36 8.93 5.74
N LEU A 270 2.86 10.09 6.16
CA LEU A 270 2.15 10.96 7.10
C LEU A 270 0.81 11.42 6.50
N TRP A 271 0.79 11.80 5.23
CA TRP A 271 -0.42 12.19 4.52
C TRP A 271 -1.48 11.09 4.56
N LEU A 272 -1.10 9.85 4.25
CA LEU A 272 -2.05 8.74 4.25
C LEU A 272 -2.51 8.36 5.67
N LEU A 273 -1.64 8.51 6.68
CA LEU A 273 -2.03 8.40 8.08
C LEU A 273 -3.06 9.46 8.46
N LEU A 274 -2.89 10.72 8.03
CA LEU A 274 -3.85 11.79 8.28
C LEU A 274 -5.19 11.54 7.59
N VAL A 275 -5.19 11.01 6.36
CA VAL A 275 -6.42 10.55 5.69
C VAL A 275 -7.12 9.49 6.53
N PHE A 276 -6.39 8.48 7.00
CA PHE A 276 -6.94 7.41 7.84
C PHE A 276 -7.54 7.95 9.14
N LEU A 277 -6.77 8.75 9.89
CA LEU A 277 -7.21 9.35 11.15
C LEU A 277 -8.38 10.31 10.94
N GLY A 278 -8.40 11.05 9.84
CA GLY A 278 -9.52 11.91 9.46
C GLY A 278 -10.81 11.12 9.27
N VAL A 279 -10.76 9.98 8.57
CA VAL A 279 -11.95 9.10 8.43
C VAL A 279 -12.41 8.56 9.77
N VAL A 280 -11.47 8.08 10.61
CA VAL A 280 -11.80 7.55 11.93
C VAL A 280 -12.44 8.64 12.81
N ALA A 281 -11.85 9.84 12.86
CA ALA A 281 -12.34 10.94 13.67
C ALA A 281 -13.74 11.38 13.22
N ASP A 282 -13.98 11.46 11.92
CA ASP A 282 -15.27 11.89 11.37
C ASP A 282 -16.38 10.85 11.60
N VAL A 283 -16.06 9.56 11.38
CA VAL A 283 -17.00 8.44 11.58
C VAL A 283 -17.36 8.26 13.06
N LEU A 284 -16.40 8.40 13.98
CA LEU A 284 -16.64 8.25 15.41
C LEU A 284 -17.19 9.53 16.06
N GLY A 285 -16.85 10.71 15.53
CA GLY A 285 -17.30 12.00 16.02
C GLY A 285 -18.74 12.35 15.65
N GLY A 286 -19.46 11.48 14.93
CA GLY A 286 -20.83 11.72 14.49
C GLY A 286 -20.93 12.78 13.39
N GLY A 287 -19.87 12.98 12.59
CA GLY A 287 -19.80 13.98 11.52
C GLY A 287 -20.67 13.66 10.29
N ARG A 288 -21.73 12.85 10.45
CA ARG A 288 -22.69 12.46 9.41
C ARG A 288 -24.10 12.90 9.78
#